data_AF-A0A8H7N305-F1
#
_entry.id   AF-A0A8H7N305-F1
#
_cell.length_a   1.000
_cell.length_b   1.000
_cell.length_c   1.000
_cell.angle_alpha   90.00
_cell.angle_beta   90.00
_cell.angle_gamma   90.00
#
_symmetry.space_group_name_H-M   'P 1'
#
loop_
_entity.id
_entity.type
_entity.pdbx_description
1 polymer ?
#
loop_
_entity_poly.entity_id
_entity_poly.type
_entity_poly.pdbx_seq_one_letter_code
_entity_poly.pdbx_strand_id
1 'polypeptide(L)'
;MAVCSQGEIPSLMAMETMISSVGGSIGSAIAAGMWTGIFPVKLLEYLPAESQGDFASIYGDLTVQSGYPVGSATRDSINLAYSETQRLMLITATCLYIITLGSVLMWKDVNVKKINQVKGTVF
;
A
#
# COMPACT_ATOMS: atom_id res chain seq x y z
N MET A 1 7.21 18.16 -2.70
CA MET A 1 7.54 19.35 -3.52
C MET A 1 7.90 20.52 -2.62
N ALA A 2 9.16 20.97 -2.65
CA ALA A 2 9.60 22.15 -1.91
C ALA A 2 10.14 23.18 -2.90
N VAL A 3 10.15 24.45 -2.51
CA VAL A 3 10.66 25.54 -3.35
C VAL A 3 12.15 25.71 -3.08
N CYS A 4 12.97 25.53 -4.11
CA CYS A 4 14.43 25.69 -4.06
C CYS A 4 14.96 26.37 -5.32
N SER A 5 16.23 26.78 -5.28
CA SER A 5 16.93 27.29 -6.46
C SER A 5 17.33 26.15 -7.40
N GLN A 6 17.55 26.44 -8.69
CA GLN A 6 17.80 25.41 -9.70
C GLN A 6 19.00 24.50 -9.40
N GLY A 7 20.05 25.04 -8.76
CA GLY A 7 21.24 24.27 -8.37
C GLY A 7 20.98 23.24 -7.26
N GLU A 8 19.92 23.40 -6.49
CA GLU A 8 19.58 22.55 -5.34
C GLU A 8 18.58 21.43 -5.69
N ILE A 9 18.00 21.47 -6.90
CA ILE A 9 17.00 20.49 -7.37
C ILE A 9 17.50 19.04 -7.22
N PRO A 10 18.74 18.66 -7.60
CA PRO A 10 19.19 17.28 -7.47
C PRO A 10 19.20 16.78 -6.03
N SER A 11 19.70 17.61 -5.10
CA SER A 11 19.72 17.30 -3.67
C SER A 11 18.31 17.16 -3.11
N LEU A 12 17.38 17.99 -3.55
CA LEU A 12 15.97 17.95 -3.12
C LEU A 12 15.28 16.69 -3.63
N MET A 13 15.47 16.31 -4.89
CA MET A 13 14.94 15.07 -5.45
C MET A 13 15.50 13.82 -4.76
N ALA A 14 16.79 13.85 -4.38
CA ALA A 14 17.40 12.76 -3.62
C ALA A 14 16.75 12.60 -2.24
N MET A 15 16.51 13.71 -1.53
CA MET A 15 15.82 13.72 -0.25
C MET A 15 14.36 13.25 -0.38
N GLU A 16 13.63 13.69 -1.40
CA GLU A 16 12.27 13.24 -1.68
C GLU A 16 12.21 11.72 -1.91
N THR A 17 13.13 11.20 -2.71
CA THR A 17 13.23 9.76 -2.99
C THR A 17 13.53 8.96 -1.72
N MET A 18 14.45 9.46 -0.88
CA MET A 18 14.75 8.83 0.41
C MET A 18 13.52 8.76 1.29
N ILE A 19 12.80 9.86 1.47
CA ILE A 19 11.58 9.91 2.30
C ILE A 19 10.50 8.98 1.73
N SER A 20 10.31 8.99 0.41
CA SER A 20 9.36 8.10 -0.27
C SER A 20 9.70 6.62 -0.06
N SER A 21 10.98 6.26 -0.15
CA SER A 21 11.45 4.89 0.13
C SER A 21 11.15 4.46 1.56
N VAL A 22 11.42 5.32 2.55
CA VAL A 22 11.11 5.06 3.96
C VAL A 22 9.60 4.89 4.17
N GLY A 23 8.80 5.79 3.59
CA GLY A 23 7.33 5.70 3.63
C GLY A 23 6.81 4.39 3.01
N GLY A 24 7.38 3.99 1.88
CA GLY A 24 7.08 2.71 1.22
C GLY A 24 7.36 1.51 2.12
N SER A 25 8.53 1.48 2.77
CA SER A 25 8.88 0.40 3.71
C SER A 25 7.93 0.33 4.91
N ILE A 26 7.53 1.48 5.47
CA ILE A 26 6.54 1.54 6.56
C ILE A 26 5.20 0.97 6.09
N GLY A 27 4.72 1.40 4.91
CA GLY A 27 3.48 0.90 4.34
C GLY A 27 3.50 -0.62 4.12
N SER A 28 4.60 -1.15 3.57
CA SER A 28 4.78 -2.60 3.40
C SER A 28 4.79 -3.36 4.72
N ALA A 29 5.42 -2.82 5.77
CA ALA A 29 5.44 -3.45 7.10
C ALA A 29 4.04 -3.51 7.72
N ILE A 30 3.25 -2.43 7.63
CA ILE A 30 1.86 -2.40 8.08
C ILE A 30 1.03 -3.43 7.31
N ALA A 31 1.16 -3.45 5.97
CA ALA A 31 0.45 -4.39 5.12
C ALA A 31 0.78 -5.86 5.47
N ALA A 32 2.04 -6.18 5.71
CA ALA A 32 2.47 -7.52 6.13
C ALA A 32 1.91 -7.90 7.52
N GLY A 33 1.93 -6.96 8.48
CA GLY A 33 1.34 -7.18 9.81
C GLY A 33 -0.17 -7.42 9.74
N MET A 34 -0.88 -6.65 8.91
CA MET A 34 -2.32 -6.86 8.68
C MET A 34 -2.59 -8.21 8.01
N TRP A 35 -1.83 -8.55 6.97
CA TRP A 35 -1.98 -9.82 6.26
C TRP A 35 -1.85 -11.01 7.21
N THR A 36 -0.75 -11.06 7.95
CA THR A 36 -0.45 -12.15 8.89
C THR A 36 -1.38 -12.18 10.11
N GLY A 37 -1.98 -11.05 10.50
CA GLY A 37 -2.92 -10.98 11.61
C GLY A 37 -4.39 -11.26 11.24
N ILE A 38 -4.80 -10.91 10.02
CA ILE A 38 -6.23 -10.94 9.61
C ILE A 38 -6.53 -12.12 8.72
N PHE A 39 -5.71 -12.35 7.68
CA PHE A 39 -5.97 -13.40 6.69
C PHE A 39 -6.11 -14.80 7.31
N PRO A 40 -5.21 -15.29 8.19
CA PRO A 40 -5.35 -16.64 8.74
C PRO A 40 -6.59 -16.78 9.62
N VAL A 41 -6.96 -15.73 10.35
CA VAL A 41 -8.16 -15.72 11.20
C VAL A 41 -9.42 -15.83 10.33
N LYS A 42 -9.50 -15.04 9.25
CA LYS A 42 -10.63 -15.08 8.31
C LYS A 42 -10.68 -16.37 7.51
N LEU A 43 -9.53 -16.91 7.14
CA LEU A 43 -9.46 -18.18 6.46
C LEU A 43 -9.97 -19.33 7.35
N LEU A 44 -9.61 -19.37 8.63
CA LEU A 44 -10.17 -20.35 9.59
C LEU A 44 -11.67 -20.17 9.81
N GLU A 45 -12.18 -18.94 9.79
CA GLU A 45 -13.60 -18.64 9.99
C GLU A 45 -14.45 -19.13 8.81
N TYR A 46 -13.96 -19.01 7.58
CA TYR A 46 -14.71 -19.33 6.37
C TYR A 46 -14.47 -20.73 5.81
N LEU A 47 -13.37 -21.40 6.18
CA LEU A 47 -13.07 -22.74 5.66
C LEU A 47 -14.12 -23.77 6.13
N PRO A 48 -14.66 -24.58 5.19
CA PRO A 48 -15.59 -25.66 5.53
C PRO A 48 -14.88 -26.75 6.36
N ALA A 49 -15.66 -27.51 7.13
CA ALA A 49 -15.14 -28.54 8.04
C ALA A 49 -14.23 -29.57 7.33
N GLU A 50 -14.55 -29.91 6.07
CA GLU A 50 -13.74 -30.81 5.24
C GLU A 50 -12.35 -30.27 4.88
N SER A 51 -12.16 -28.94 4.85
CA SER A 51 -10.89 -28.30 4.44
C SER A 51 -10.15 -27.63 5.60
N GLN A 52 -10.68 -27.68 6.82
CA GLN A 52 -10.01 -27.19 8.03
C GLN A 52 -8.67 -27.90 8.28
N GLY A 53 -8.57 -29.20 7.95
CA GLY A 53 -7.33 -29.97 8.08
C GLY A 53 -6.21 -29.50 7.15
N ASP A 54 -6.57 -28.91 6.00
CA ASP A 54 -5.63 -28.41 5.00
C ASP A 54 -5.23 -26.94 5.24
N PHE A 55 -5.70 -26.32 6.33
CA PHE A 55 -5.49 -24.90 6.61
C PHE A 55 -4.03 -24.45 6.45
N ALA A 56 -3.08 -25.21 7.00
CA ALA A 56 -1.67 -24.85 6.95
C ALA A 56 -1.11 -24.87 5.52
N SER A 57 -1.55 -25.83 4.71
CA SER A 57 -1.19 -25.97 3.29
C SER A 57 -1.80 -24.85 2.46
N ILE A 58 -3.08 -24.53 2.71
CA ILE A 58 -3.81 -23.46 2.03
C ILE A 58 -3.19 -22.10 2.39
N TYR A 59 -2.91 -21.83 3.66
CA TYR A 59 -2.32 -20.56 4.08
C TYR A 59 -0.87 -20.39 3.57
N GLY A 60 -0.10 -21.48 3.56
CA GLY A 60 1.32 -21.47 3.21
C GLY A 60 1.63 -21.45 1.72
N ASP A 61 0.71 -21.88 0.85
CA ASP A 61 0.98 -22.04 -0.57
C ASP A 61 -0.17 -21.55 -1.48
N LEU A 62 0.12 -20.51 -2.28
CA LEU A 62 -0.81 -19.97 -3.27
C LEU A 62 -1.15 -20.98 -4.38
N THR A 63 -0.22 -21.87 -4.72
CA THR A 63 -0.47 -22.93 -5.71
C THR A 63 -1.56 -23.87 -5.21
N VAL A 64 -1.51 -24.27 -3.93
CA VAL A 64 -2.56 -25.08 -3.29
C VAL A 64 -3.90 -24.34 -3.30
N GLN A 65 -3.92 -23.06 -2.92
CA GLN A 65 -5.13 -22.25 -2.96
C GLN A 65 -5.76 -22.20 -4.36
N SER A 66 -4.94 -22.03 -5.40
CA SER A 66 -5.37 -21.94 -6.79
C SER A 66 -5.74 -23.27 -7.44
N GLY A 67 -5.33 -24.39 -6.83
CA GLY A 67 -5.61 -25.73 -7.29
C GLY A 67 -7.05 -26.18 -7.02
N TYR A 68 -7.77 -25.54 -6.08
CA TYR A 68 -9.18 -25.85 -5.84
C TYR A 68 -10.06 -25.37 -7.01
N PRO A 69 -11.01 -26.21 -7.48
CA PRO A 69 -11.85 -25.88 -8.62
C PRO A 69 -12.70 -24.63 -8.34
N VAL A 70 -12.88 -23.80 -9.36
CA VAL A 70 -13.71 -22.60 -9.30
C VAL A 70 -15.16 -22.98 -9.03
N GLY A 71 -15.79 -22.33 -8.04
CA GLY A 71 -17.15 -22.65 -7.57
C GLY A 71 -17.23 -23.78 -6.54
N SER A 72 -16.09 -24.29 -6.06
CA SER A 72 -16.08 -25.16 -4.87
C SER A 72 -16.19 -24.32 -3.60
N ALA A 73 -16.82 -24.88 -2.57
CA ALA A 73 -16.98 -24.23 -1.27
C ALA A 73 -15.63 -23.76 -0.70
N THR A 74 -14.59 -24.59 -0.79
CA THR A 74 -13.23 -24.24 -0.34
C THR A 74 -12.65 -23.04 -1.11
N ARG A 75 -12.79 -23.01 -2.44
CA ARG A 75 -12.28 -21.91 -3.28
C ARG A 75 -13.03 -20.61 -3.01
N ASP A 76 -14.34 -20.68 -2.83
CA ASP A 76 -15.18 -19.52 -2.53
C ASP A 76 -14.89 -18.96 -1.14
N SER A 77 -14.68 -19.83 -0.14
CA SER A 77 -14.24 -19.44 1.21
C SER A 77 -12.86 -18.76 1.21
N ILE A 78 -11.90 -19.29 0.43
CA ILE A 78 -10.58 -18.66 0.27
C ILE A 78 -10.74 -17.26 -0.36
N ASN A 79 -11.51 -17.14 -1.43
CA ASN A 79 -11.76 -15.86 -2.10
C ASN A 79 -12.42 -14.84 -1.16
N LEU A 80 -13.37 -15.29 -0.34
CA LEU A 80 -14.04 -14.44 0.65
C LEU A 80 -13.04 -13.95 1.72
N ALA A 81 -12.18 -14.84 2.24
CA ALA A 81 -11.14 -14.47 3.19
C ALA A 81 -10.16 -13.45 2.61
N TYR A 82 -9.76 -13.61 1.34
CA TYR A 82 -8.94 -12.64 0.60
C TYR A 82 -9.65 -11.29 0.46
N SER A 83 -10.92 -11.30 0.05
CA SER A 83 -11.71 -10.09 -0.20
C SER A 83 -11.86 -9.25 1.07
N GLU A 84 -12.25 -9.87 2.19
CA GLU A 84 -12.40 -9.18 3.48
C GLU A 84 -11.05 -8.64 3.99
N THR A 85 -9.98 -9.42 3.88
CA THR A 85 -8.64 -8.98 4.28
C THR A 85 -8.19 -7.77 3.46
N GLN A 86 -8.32 -7.83 2.13
CA GLN A 86 -7.96 -6.71 1.26
C GLN A 86 -8.84 -5.48 1.50
N ARG A 87 -10.14 -5.67 1.79
CA ARG A 87 -11.04 -4.56 2.12
C ARG A 87 -10.56 -3.81 3.36
N LEU A 88 -10.18 -4.53 4.41
CA LEU A 88 -9.64 -3.92 5.64
C LEU A 88 -8.30 -3.21 5.40
N MET A 89 -7.41 -3.81 4.61
CA MET A 89 -6.14 -3.17 4.21
C MET A 89 -6.37 -1.89 3.41
N LEU A 90 -7.33 -1.89 2.48
CA LEU A 90 -7.68 -0.72 1.68
C LEU A 90 -8.26 0.40 2.54
N ILE A 91 -9.19 0.09 3.45
CA ILE A 91 -9.75 1.08 4.39
C ILE A 91 -8.62 1.72 5.21
N THR A 92 -7.70 0.90 5.72
CA THR A 92 -6.55 1.39 6.51
C THR A 92 -5.66 2.32 5.68
N ALA A 93 -5.34 1.93 4.44
CA ALA A 93 -4.59 2.78 3.52
C ALA A 93 -5.32 4.10 3.24
N THR A 94 -6.63 4.08 3.01
CA THR A 94 -7.45 5.28 2.82
C THR A 94 -7.44 6.19 4.05
N CYS A 95 -7.49 5.64 5.26
CA CYS A 95 -7.37 6.44 6.48
C CYS A 95 -5.99 7.13 6.59
N LEU A 96 -4.92 6.46 6.18
CA LEU A 96 -3.57 7.04 6.20
C LEU A 96 -3.41 8.23 5.22
N TYR A 97 -4.21 8.29 4.14
CA TYR A 97 -4.21 9.45 3.23
C TYR A 97 -4.60 10.77 3.89
N ILE A 98 -5.28 10.74 5.05
CA ILE A 98 -5.59 11.96 5.82
C ILE A 98 -4.30 12.71 6.18
N ILE A 99 -3.20 12.00 6.46
CA ILE A 99 -1.90 12.60 6.74
C ILE A 99 -1.37 13.36 5.51
N THR A 100 -1.54 12.78 4.31
CA THR A 100 -1.18 13.43 3.05
C THR A 100 -2.00 14.70 2.84
N LEU A 101 -3.31 14.66 3.06
CA LEU A 101 -4.17 15.84 2.96
C LEU A 101 -3.76 16.93 3.95
N GLY A 102 -3.49 16.56 5.21
CA GLY A 102 -2.96 17.49 6.21
C GLY A 102 -1.63 18.12 5.79
N SER A 103 -0.75 17.34 5.19
CA SER A 103 0.55 17.83 4.71
C SER A 103 0.40 18.83 3.54
N VAL A 104 -0.55 18.58 2.63
CA VAL A 104 -0.88 19.50 1.52
C VAL A 104 -1.46 20.81 2.04
N LEU A 105 -2.27 20.78 3.10
CA LEU A 105 -2.79 22.01 3.71
C LEU A 105 -1.70 22.89 4.34
N MET A 106 -0.56 22.31 4.72
CA MET A 106 0.59 23.04 5.24
C MET A 106 1.50 23.60 4.14
N TRP A 107 1.21 23.35 2.86
CA TRP A 107 2.03 23.90 1.79
C TRP A 107 1.97 25.42 1.79
N LYS A 108 3.15 26.04 1.69
CA LYS A 108 3.25 27.47 1.46
C LYS A 108 2.69 27.81 0.08
N ASP A 109 1.76 28.76 0.03
CA ASP A 109 1.32 29.33 -1.23
C ASP A 109 2.47 30.11 -1.88
N VAL A 110 2.82 29.73 -3.11
CA VAL A 110 3.96 30.26 -3.85
C VAL A 110 3.45 30.87 -5.13
N ASN A 111 3.51 32.20 -5.21
CA ASN A 111 3.07 32.94 -6.37
C ASN A 111 4.10 32.84 -7.50
N VAL A 112 3.89 31.88 -8.40
CA VAL A 112 4.73 31.66 -9.59
C VAL A 112 4.81 32.85 -10.53
N LYS A 113 3.85 33.80 -10.51
CA LYS A 113 3.88 34.99 -11.36
C LYS A 113 5.01 35.97 -11.00
N LYS A 114 5.55 35.89 -9.78
CA LYS A 114 6.65 36.73 -9.31
C LYS A 114 8.03 36.10 -9.55
N ILE A 115 8.09 34.87 -10.04
CA ILE A 115 9.34 34.15 -10.29
C ILE A 115 9.84 34.54 -11.68
N ASN A 116 10.92 35.31 -11.74
CA ASN A 116 11.57 35.65 -12.99
C ASN A 116 12.31 34.43 -13.53
N GLN A 117 11.74 33.79 -14.55
CA GLN A 117 12.39 32.69 -15.26
C GLN A 117 13.63 33.24 -15.98
N VAL A 118 14.78 32.63 -15.73
CA VAL A 118 16.05 33.04 -16.36
C VAL A 118 15.92 32.85 -17.87
N LYS A 119 15.98 33.94 -18.64
CA LYS A 119 16.01 33.88 -20.12
C LYS A 119 17.46 33.73 -20.57
N GLY A 120 17.87 32.50 -20.90
CA GLY A 120 19.16 32.18 -21.51
C GLY A 120 19.20 30.72 -21.96
N THR A 121 19.97 30.42 -23.00
CA THR A 121 20.17 29.04 -23.49
C THR A 121 20.85 28.21 -22.41
N VAL A 122 20.08 27.31 -21.81
CA VAL A 122 20.56 26.20 -21.00
C VAL A 122 21.32 25.25 -21.92
N PHE A 123 22.64 25.17 -21.75
CA PHE A 123 23.47 24.09 -22.29
C PHE A 123 23.57 22.97 -21.25
#